data_AF-A0A7Y0H175-F1
#
_entry.id   AF-A0A7Y0H175-F1
#
_cell.length_a   1.000
_cell.length_b   1.000
_cell.length_c   1.000
_cell.angle_alpha   90.00
_cell.angle_beta   90.00
_cell.angle_gamma   90.00
#
_symmetry.space_group_name_H-M   'P 1'
#
loop_
_entity.id
_entity.type
_entity.pdbx_description
1 polymer ?
#
loop_
_entity_poly.entity_id
_entity_poly.type
_entity_poly.pdbx_seq_one_letter_code
_entity_poly.pdbx_strand_id
1 'polypeptide(L)'
;MPEGAAERWGVVVVPLQVVVGGERHLEGWDLPPAELTAALTHGVRVTTSQPAPAAFAEAYARAAASGAREIVSVHLSGELSGTVRAAQLAALAVPVPVHVIDS
;
A
#
# COMPACT_ATOMS: atom_id res chain seq x y z
N MET A 1 2.83 -6.09 -10.08
CA MET A 1 1.58 -6.18 -10.86
C MET A 1 1.82 -5.50 -12.21
N PRO A 2 1.28 -6.00 -13.34
CA PRO A 2 1.42 -5.34 -14.63
C PRO A 2 0.84 -3.91 -14.62
N GLU A 3 1.41 -3.04 -15.44
CA GLU A 3 0.95 -1.65 -15.59
C GLU A 3 -0.53 -1.61 -16.03
N GLY A 4 -1.31 -0.72 -15.43
CA GLY A 4 -2.75 -0.55 -15.72
C GLY A 4 -3.65 -1.70 -15.27
N ALA A 5 -3.11 -2.79 -14.68
CA ALA A 5 -3.94 -3.90 -14.23
C ALA A 5 -4.85 -3.47 -13.06
N ALA A 6 -4.34 -2.72 -12.08
CA ALA A 6 -5.19 -2.28 -10.96
C ALA A 6 -6.41 -1.50 -11.44
N GLU A 7 -6.21 -0.53 -12.33
CA GLU A 7 -7.31 0.27 -12.88
C GLU A 7 -8.29 -0.58 -13.69
N ARG A 8 -7.79 -1.45 -14.58
CA ARG A 8 -8.61 -2.34 -15.40
C ARG A 8 -9.52 -3.24 -14.57
N TRP A 9 -9.02 -3.73 -13.44
CA TRP A 9 -9.72 -4.68 -12.59
C TRP A 9 -10.38 -4.02 -11.36
N GLY A 10 -10.33 -2.69 -11.24
CA GLY A 10 -10.88 -1.96 -10.10
C GLY A 10 -10.21 -2.27 -8.76
N VAL A 11 -8.94 -2.66 -8.77
CA VAL A 11 -8.17 -2.97 -7.56
C VAL A 11 -7.61 -1.68 -6.97
N VAL A 12 -7.88 -1.46 -5.69
CA VAL A 12 -7.31 -0.35 -4.93
C VAL A 12 -5.90 -0.73 -4.46
N VAL A 13 -4.93 0.14 -4.73
CA VAL A 13 -3.55 0.01 -4.26
C VAL A 13 -3.30 0.98 -3.12
N VAL A 14 -2.84 0.47 -1.98
CA VAL A 14 -2.35 1.29 -0.86
C VAL A 14 -0.83 1.41 -1.00
N PRO A 15 -0.28 2.60 -1.32
CA PRO A 15 1.13 2.76 -1.62
C PRO A 15 2.01 2.59 -0.38
N LEU A 16 3.19 2.01 -0.57
CA LEU A 16 4.28 2.02 0.39
C LEU A 16 4.86 3.43 0.52
N GLN A 17 5.50 3.69 1.66
CA GLN A 17 6.26 4.92 1.86
C GLN A 17 7.73 4.68 1.49
N VAL A 18 8.30 5.59 0.71
CA VAL A 18 9.71 5.58 0.33
C VAL A 18 10.36 6.85 0.86
N VAL A 19 11.53 6.71 1.48
CA VAL A 19 12.35 7.82 1.92
C VAL A 19 13.55 7.94 1.00
N VAL A 20 13.67 9.04 0.28
CA VAL A 20 14.78 9.31 -0.65
C VAL A 20 15.51 10.56 -0.17
N GLY A 21 16.80 10.44 0.15
CA GLY A 21 17.59 11.59 0.61
C GLY A 21 17.09 12.26 1.90
N GLY A 22 16.22 11.60 2.66
CA GLY A 22 15.59 12.14 3.87
C GLY A 22 14.15 12.64 3.67
N GLU A 23 13.66 12.72 2.43
CA GLU A 23 12.30 13.13 2.11
C GLU A 23 11.38 11.93 1.91
N ARG A 24 10.11 12.06 2.33
CA ARG A 24 9.11 10.98 2.28
C ARG A 24 8.22 11.13 1.06
N HIS A 25 8.01 10.03 0.36
CA HIS A 25 7.17 9.94 -0.84
C HIS A 25 6.25 8.73 -0.76
N LEU A 26 5.11 8.79 -1.44
CA LEU A 26 4.30 7.62 -1.74
C LEU A 26 4.78 6.96 -3.04
N GLU A 27 5.07 5.68 -2.97
CA GLU A 27 5.55 4.90 -4.11
C GLU A 27 4.55 4.95 -5.28
N GLY A 28 5.03 5.30 -6.48
CA GLY A 28 4.23 5.33 -7.70
C GLY A 28 3.22 6.48 -7.79
N TRP A 29 3.16 7.36 -6.78
CA TRP A 29 2.30 8.55 -6.74
C TRP A 29 3.17 9.80 -6.76
N ASP A 30 3.90 10.02 -5.67
CA ASP A 30 4.79 11.17 -5.49
C ASP A 30 6.23 10.86 -5.92
N LEU A 31 6.51 9.59 -6.24
CA LEU A 31 7.80 9.11 -6.72
C LEU A 31 7.60 8.14 -7.89
N PRO A 32 7.71 8.64 -9.13
CA PRO A 32 7.72 7.80 -10.32
C PRO A 32 8.85 6.76 -10.29
N PRO A 33 8.66 5.56 -10.89
CA PRO A 33 9.68 4.51 -10.90
C PRO A 33 11.03 4.95 -11.49
N ALA A 34 11.00 5.85 -12.47
CA ALA A 34 12.21 6.40 -13.09
C ALA A 34 13.03 7.26 -12.10
N GLU A 35 12.37 8.05 -11.27
CA GLU A 35 13.02 8.90 -10.26
C GLU A 35 13.61 8.06 -9.12
N LEU A 36 12.89 7.03 -8.67
CA LEU A 36 13.42 6.05 -7.72
C LEU A 36 14.67 5.35 -8.27
N THR A 37 14.63 4.92 -9.53
CA THR A 37 15.77 4.26 -10.20
C THR A 37 16.96 5.20 -10.33
N ALA A 38 16.71 6.46 -10.68
CA ALA A 38 17.75 7.48 -10.76
C ALA A 38 18.39 7.72 -9.39
N ALA A 39 17.60 7.86 -8.31
CA ALA A 39 18.11 8.03 -6.95
C ALA A 39 19.02 6.87 -6.52
N LEU A 40 18.58 5.62 -6.77
CA LEU A 40 19.38 4.43 -6.49
C LEU A 40 20.69 4.40 -7.29
N THR A 41 20.64 4.76 -8.59
CA THR A 41 21.81 4.78 -9.48
C THR A 41 22.83 5.84 -9.06
N HIS A 42 22.37 6.99 -8.57
CA HIS A 42 23.23 8.05 -8.04
C HIS A 42 23.71 7.81 -6.59
N GLY A 43 23.40 6.64 -6.01
CA GLY A 43 23.81 6.30 -4.65
C GLY A 43 23.12 7.10 -3.55
N VAL A 44 21.98 7.74 -3.86
CA VAL A 44 21.16 8.42 -2.86
C VAL A 44 20.62 7.36 -1.90
N ARG A 45 20.67 7.64 -0.60
CA ARG A 45 20.11 6.73 0.40
C ARG A 45 18.60 6.61 0.19
N VAL A 46 18.15 5.39 -0.06
CA VAL A 46 16.74 5.04 -0.16
C VAL A 46 16.39 4.02 0.92
N THR A 47 15.29 4.27 1.64
CA THR A 47 14.71 3.29 2.57
C THR A 47 13.22 3.22 2.37
N THR A 48 12.62 2.05 2.58
CA THR A 48 11.17 1.85 2.50
C THR A 48 10.58 1.68 3.88
N SER A 49 9.33 2.09 4.06
CA SER A 49 8.53 1.76 5.23
C SER A 49 7.14 1.29 4.83
N GLN A 50 6.58 0.40 5.65
CA GLN A 50 5.20 -0.05 5.52
C GLN A 50 4.21 1.13 5.53
N PRO A 51 3.05 1.03 4.87
CA PRO A 51 2.01 2.04 4.98
C PRO A 51 1.52 2.15 6.42
N ALA A 52 1.10 3.35 6.82
CA ALA A 52 0.46 3.53 8.12
C ALA A 52 -0.88 2.78 8.16
N PRO A 53 -1.30 2.20 9.31
CA PRO A 53 -2.61 1.57 9.45
C PRO A 53 -3.78 2.48 9.03
N ALA A 54 -3.66 3.79 9.24
CA ALA A 54 -4.66 4.77 8.82
C ALA A 54 -4.89 4.76 7.30
N ALA A 55 -3.85 4.56 6.48
CA ALA A 55 -4.00 4.51 5.02
C ALA A 55 -4.84 3.32 4.57
N PHE A 56 -4.68 2.16 5.22
CA PHE A 56 -5.54 1.00 5.00
C PHE A 56 -6.97 1.25 5.47
N ALA A 57 -7.15 1.84 6.65
CA ALA A 57 -8.48 2.11 7.21
C ALA A 57 -9.28 3.05 6.29
N GLU A 58 -8.64 4.09 5.74
CA GLU A 58 -9.25 4.97 4.76
C GLU A 58 -9.61 4.24 3.46
N ALA A 59 -8.73 3.38 2.95
CA ALA A 59 -9.00 2.60 1.75
C ALA A 59 -10.21 1.66 1.95
N TYR A 60 -10.26 0.98 3.09
CA TYR A 60 -11.37 0.09 3.42
C TYR A 60 -12.68 0.84 3.65
N ALA A 61 -12.63 1.99 4.33
CA ALA A 61 -13.81 2.84 4.54
C ALA A 61 -14.36 3.36 3.21
N ARG A 62 -13.50 3.78 2.28
CA ARG A 62 -13.92 4.19 0.93
C ARG A 62 -14.55 3.04 0.14
N ALA A 63 -13.98 1.85 0.21
CA ALA A 63 -14.56 0.67 -0.44
C ALA A 63 -15.95 0.33 0.12
N ALA A 64 -16.09 0.33 1.45
CA ALA A 64 -17.38 0.12 2.12
C ALA A 64 -18.42 1.20 1.73
N ALA A 65 -18.02 2.47 1.74
CA ALA A 65 -18.88 3.59 1.33
C ALA A 65 -19.31 3.51 -0.16
N SER A 66 -18.50 2.84 -0.99
CA SER A 66 -18.80 2.58 -2.40
C SER A 66 -19.70 1.35 -2.60
N GLY A 67 -20.19 0.73 -1.51
CA GLY A 67 -21.11 -0.41 -1.55
C GLY A 67 -20.44 -1.78 -1.48
N ALA A 68 -19.14 -1.86 -1.20
CA ALA A 68 -18.49 -3.14 -0.95
C ALA A 68 -19.09 -3.81 0.29
N ARG A 69 -19.52 -5.07 0.15
CA ARG A 69 -20.07 -5.88 1.25
C ARG A 69 -18.97 -6.59 2.04
N GLU A 70 -17.87 -6.91 1.38
CA GLU A 70 -16.68 -7.55 1.92
C GLU A 70 -15.46 -7.05 1.14
N ILE A 71 -14.28 -7.12 1.76
CA ILE A 71 -13.01 -6.67 1.17
C ILE A 71 -12.01 -7.81 1.27
N VAL A 72 -11.27 -8.08 0.18
CA VAL A 72 -10.09 -8.95 0.20
C VAL A 72 -8.86 -8.07 0.06
N SER A 73 -7.95 -8.17 1.02
CA SER A 73 -6.75 -7.33 1.06
C SER A 73 -5.50 -8.22 1.09
N VAL A 74 -4.75 -8.22 -0.01
CA VAL A 74 -3.59 -9.09 -0.22
C VAL A 74 -2.30 -8.30 0.00
N HIS A 75 -1.38 -8.86 0.78
CA HIS A 75 -0.13 -8.20 1.15
C HIS A 75 1.06 -9.13 1.02
N LEU A 76 2.23 -8.52 0.79
CA LEU A 76 3.52 -9.21 0.90
C LEU A 76 3.63 -9.95 2.24
N SER A 77 4.26 -11.14 2.20
CA SER A 77 4.58 -11.96 3.34
C SER A 77 4.92 -11.17 4.61
N GLY A 78 4.28 -11.52 5.73
CA GLY A 78 4.56 -11.03 7.06
C GLY A 78 5.99 -11.29 7.52
N GLU A 79 6.67 -12.29 6.93
CA GLU A 79 8.09 -12.57 7.16
C GLU A 79 9.00 -11.49 6.55
N LEU A 80 8.54 -10.84 5.47
CA LEU A 80 9.26 -9.80 4.75
C LEU A 80 8.87 -8.39 5.20
N SER A 81 7.65 -8.20 5.70
CA SER A 81 7.11 -6.87 6.00
C SER A 81 6.02 -6.88 7.08
N GLY A 82 6.02 -5.87 7.95
CA GLY A 82 4.91 -5.62 8.88
C GLY A 82 3.65 -5.04 8.22
N THR A 83 3.63 -4.90 6.89
CA THR A 83 2.49 -4.37 6.12
C THR A 83 1.21 -5.16 6.37
N VAL A 84 1.26 -6.49 6.37
CA VAL A 84 0.09 -7.34 6.64
C VAL A 84 -0.51 -7.08 8.02
N ARG A 85 0.34 -6.78 9.02
CA ARG A 85 -0.12 -6.45 10.38
C ARG A 85 -0.78 -5.07 10.44
N ALA A 86 -0.27 -4.09 9.70
CA ALA A 86 -0.90 -2.77 9.59
C ALA A 86 -2.30 -2.89 8.96
N ALA A 87 -2.43 -3.71 7.92
CA ALA A 87 -3.71 -4.02 7.28
C ALA A 87 -4.70 -4.74 8.22
N GLN A 88 -4.23 -5.71 9.01
CA GLN A 88 -5.04 -6.40 10.03
C GLN A 88 -5.57 -5.44 11.10
N LEU A 89 -4.74 -4.51 11.58
CA LEU A 89 -5.17 -3.51 12.55
C LEU A 89 -6.25 -2.59 11.96
N ALA A 90 -6.06 -2.17 10.71
CA ALA A 90 -7.02 -1.32 10.01
C ALA A 90 -8.37 -2.02 9.74
N ALA A 91 -8.34 -3.33 9.49
CA ALA A 91 -9.54 -4.15 9.27
C ALA A 91 -10.50 -4.11 10.48
N LEU A 92 -9.99 -3.92 11.70
CA LEU A 92 -10.80 -3.83 12.91
C LEU A 92 -11.62 -2.53 13.00
N ALA A 93 -11.27 -1.51 12.22
CA ALA A 93 -11.85 -0.17 12.32
C ALA A 93 -12.99 0.08 11.31
N VAL A 94 -13.37 -0.91 10.50
CA VAL A 94 -14.37 -0.74 9.44
C VAL A 94 -15.58 -1.65 9.62
N PRO A 95 -16.78 -1.23 9.14
CA PRO A 95 -18.04 -1.93 9.42
C PRO A 95 -18.29 -3.16 8.52
N VAL A 96 -17.40 -3.43 7.56
CA VAL A 96 -17.52 -4.56 6.61
C VAL A 96 -16.42 -5.58 6.86
N PRO A 97 -16.65 -6.88 6.64
CA PRO A 97 -15.61 -7.89 6.73
C PRO A 97 -14.43 -7.57 5.81
N VAL A 98 -13.22 -7.64 6.35
CA VAL A 98 -11.97 -7.53 5.60
C VAL A 98 -11.16 -8.81 5.79
N HIS A 99 -10.95 -9.53 4.70
CA HIS A 99 -10.15 -10.75 4.64
C HIS A 99 -8.71 -10.38 4.27
N VAL A 100 -7.84 -10.32 5.26
CA VAL A 100 -6.43 -10.01 5.06
C VAL A 100 -5.67 -11.28 4.71
N ILE A 101 -5.00 -11.28 3.55
CA ILE A 101 -4.24 -12.40 3.01
C ILE A 101 -2.75 -12.08 3.07
N ASP A 102 -2.00 -12.99 3.68
CA ASP A 102 -0.54 -12.99 3.75
C ASP A 102 0.02 -13.89 2.63
N SER A 103 0.76 -13.33 1.66
CA SER A 103 1.17 -14.02 0.42
C SER A 103 2.63 -14.46 0.40
#